data_AF-A0A1V4W065-F1
#
_entry.id   AF-A0A1V4W065-F1
#
_cell.length_a   1.000
_cell.length_b   1.000
_cell.length_c   1.000
_cell.angle_alpha   90.00
_cell.angle_beta   90.00
_cell.angle_gamma   90.00
#
_symmetry.space_group_name_H-M   'P 1'
#
loop_
_entity.id
_entity.type
_entity.pdbx_description
1 polymer ?
#
loop_
_entity_poly.entity_id
_entity_poly.type
_entity_poly.pdbx_seq_one_letter_code
_entity_poly.pdbx_strand_id
1 'polypeptide(L)'
;MREKDMVNDVLSMVNSSLTGYASVISQTADQQLRQTIQQIRDNDEKFQYDLFKLAEQKGFYQPAQQADPKDIQQIKSQLSGDMGGISGTGAEMSGRGRMDW
;
A
#
# COMPACT_ATOMS: atom_id res chain seq x y z
N MET A 1 31.23 14.59 -2.54
CA MET A 1 29.96 13.84 -2.58
C MET A 1 30.06 12.82 -3.71
N ARG A 2 29.87 11.53 -3.45
CA ARG A 2 29.80 10.53 -4.53
C ARG A 2 28.39 10.52 -5.10
N GLU A 3 28.24 10.30 -6.40
CA GLU A 3 26.95 10.28 -7.09
C GLU A 3 25.94 9.34 -6.41
N LYS A 4 26.40 8.18 -5.94
CA LYS A 4 25.61 7.23 -5.15
C LYS A 4 25.04 7.85 -3.87
N ASP A 5 25.85 8.61 -3.13
CA ASP A 5 25.41 9.23 -1.88
C ASP A 5 24.33 10.28 -2.17
N MET A 6 24.51 11.10 -3.22
CA MET A 6 23.50 12.08 -3.64
C MET A 6 22.18 11.43 -4.09
N VAL A 7 22.25 10.33 -4.84
CA VAL A 7 21.05 9.59 -5.28
C VAL A 7 20.30 9.01 -4.09
N ASN A 8 21.02 8.45 -3.10
CA ASN A 8 20.40 7.92 -1.89
C ASN A 8 19.77 9.02 -1.03
N ASP A 9 20.43 10.18 -0.92
CA ASP A 9 19.89 11.34 -0.19
C ASP A 9 18.57 11.80 -0.82
N VAL A 10 18.53 11.95 -2.15
CA VAL A 10 17.31 12.34 -2.87
C VAL A 10 16.21 11.28 -2.73
N LEU A 11 16.53 9.99 -2.87
CA LEU A 11 15.55 8.91 -2.66
C LEU A 11 14.96 8.95 -1.24
N SER A 12 15.79 9.19 -0.22
CA SER A 12 15.33 9.31 1.17
C SER A 12 14.43 10.53 1.38
N MET A 13 14.77 11.67 0.77
CA MET A 13 13.93 12.88 0.81
C MET A 13 12.57 12.63 0.17
N VAL A 14 12.53 12.06 -1.03
CA VAL A 14 11.25 11.79 -1.73
C VAL A 14 10.39 10.82 -0.93
N ASN A 15 10.96 9.75 -0.38
CA ASN A 15 10.21 8.81 0.48
C ASN A 15 9.60 9.50 1.72
N SER A 16 10.34 10.43 2.32
CA SER A 16 9.85 11.22 3.46
C SER A 16 8.69 12.13 3.05
N SER A 17 8.81 12.82 1.90
CA SER A 17 7.74 13.64 1.34
C SER A 17 6.47 12.83 1.06
N LEU A 18 6.60 11.64 0.44
CA LEU A 18 5.46 10.75 0.16
C LEU A 18 4.68 10.38 1.44
N THR A 19 5.39 10.09 2.52
CA THR A 19 4.79 9.83 3.84
C THR A 19 4.06 11.07 4.37
N GLY A 20 4.68 12.25 4.24
CA GLY A 20 4.06 13.52 4.62
C GLY A 20 2.77 13.81 3.84
N TYR A 21 2.79 13.61 2.52
CA TYR A 21 1.61 13.81 1.67
C TYR A 21 0.46 12.88 2.08
N ALA A 22 0.74 11.60 2.36
CA ALA A 22 -0.27 10.66 2.82
C ALA A 22 -0.94 11.13 4.13
N SER A 23 -0.15 11.65 5.07
CA SER A 23 -0.66 12.24 6.31
C SER A 23 -1.57 13.44 6.04
N VAL A 24 -1.16 14.37 5.17
CA VAL A 24 -1.97 15.54 4.81
C VAL A 24 -3.27 15.14 4.11
N ILE A 25 -3.20 14.25 3.13
CA ILE A 25 -4.36 13.78 2.35
C ILE A 25 -5.41 13.14 3.26
N SER A 26 -4.99 12.34 4.25
CA SER A 26 -5.91 11.66 5.17
C SER A 26 -6.62 12.62 6.13
N GLN A 27 -5.96 13.72 6.52
CA GLN A 27 -6.45 14.62 7.57
C GLN A 27 -7.09 15.92 7.05
N THR A 28 -6.85 16.29 5.78
CA THR A 28 -7.42 17.52 5.23
C THR A 28 -8.92 17.40 4.94
N ALA A 29 -9.69 18.40 5.36
CA ALA A 29 -11.11 18.56 5.04
C ALA A 29 -11.34 19.34 3.73
N ASP A 30 -10.36 20.14 3.30
CA ASP A 30 -10.41 20.89 2.05
C ASP A 30 -10.19 19.93 0.87
N GLN A 31 -11.22 19.80 0.03
CA GLN A 31 -11.23 18.89 -1.12
C GLN A 31 -10.29 19.35 -2.25
N GLN A 32 -10.15 20.65 -2.47
CA GLN A 32 -9.25 21.16 -3.49
C GLN A 32 -7.80 20.91 -3.07
N LEU A 33 -7.46 21.21 -1.81
CA LEU A 33 -6.14 20.92 -1.26
C LEU A 33 -5.84 19.42 -1.32
N ARG A 34 -6.81 18.57 -0.96
CA ARG A 34 -6.69 17.11 -1.07
C ARG A 34 -6.27 16.69 -2.48
N GLN A 35 -6.99 17.14 -3.49
CA GLN A 35 -6.72 16.79 -4.89
C GLN A 35 -5.35 17.31 -5.35
N THR A 36 -4.98 18.53 -4.97
CA THR A 36 -3.67 19.09 -5.28
C THR A 36 -2.53 18.26 -4.69
N ILE A 37 -2.63 17.87 -3.41
CA ILE A 37 -1.59 17.05 -2.76
C ILE A 37 -1.57 15.62 -3.32
N GLN A 38 -2.71 15.06 -3.71
CA GLN A 38 -2.76 13.77 -4.42
C GLN A 38 -1.99 13.84 -5.74
N GLN A 39 -2.21 14.87 -6.56
CA GLN A 39 -1.49 15.04 -7.83
C GLN A 39 0.03 15.21 -7.63
N ILE A 40 0.44 15.94 -6.59
CA ILE A 40 1.86 16.08 -6.25
C ILE A 40 2.44 14.73 -5.83
N ARG A 41 1.76 13.99 -4.95
CA ARG A 41 2.18 12.65 -4.52
C ARG A 41 2.38 11.73 -5.72
N ASP A 42 1.43 11.71 -6.66
CA ASP A 42 1.51 10.83 -7.84
C ASP A 42 2.70 11.17 -8.74
N ASN A 43 2.99 12.46 -8.91
CA ASN A 43 4.16 12.91 -9.68
C ASN A 43 5.47 12.54 -8.98
N ASP A 44 5.56 12.74 -7.67
CA ASP A 44 6.74 12.43 -6.87
C ASP A 44 6.98 10.91 -6.79
N GLU A 45 5.92 10.10 -6.73
CA GLU A 45 6.00 8.64 -6.77
C GLU A 45 6.54 8.16 -8.12
N LYS A 46 6.08 8.75 -9.23
CA LYS A 46 6.64 8.48 -10.56
C LYS A 46 8.13 8.83 -10.62
N PHE A 47 8.50 10.02 -10.14
CA PHE A 47 9.89 10.45 -10.08
C PHE A 47 10.75 9.51 -9.22
N GLN A 48 10.24 9.10 -8.05
CA GLN A 48 10.91 8.16 -7.16
C GLN A 48 11.24 6.86 -7.88
N TYR A 49 10.27 6.29 -8.59
CA TYR A 49 10.44 5.04 -9.32
C TYR A 49 11.46 5.16 -10.45
N ASP A 50 11.38 6.23 -11.24
CA ASP A 50 12.33 6.49 -12.34
C ASP A 50 13.77 6.68 -11.80
N LEU A 51 13.93 7.40 -10.68
CA LEU A 51 15.22 7.59 -10.03
C LEU A 51 15.77 6.27 -9.45
N PHE A 52 14.92 5.46 -8.82
CA PHE A 52 15.26 4.13 -8.33
C PHE A 52 15.78 3.24 -9.48
N LYS A 53 15.09 3.22 -10.62
CA LYS A 53 15.51 2.46 -11.79
C LYS A 53 16.85 2.91 -12.35
N LEU A 54 17.09 4.22 -12.39
CA LEU A 54 18.39 4.76 -12.78
C LEU A 54 19.49 4.36 -11.78
N ALA A 55 19.21 4.41 -10.48
CA ALA A 55 20.14 4.03 -9.43
C ALA A 55 20.49 2.54 -9.48
N GLU A 56 19.52 1.68 -9.78
CA GLU A 56 19.69 0.24 -10.02
C GLU A 56 20.62 -0.02 -11.22
N GLN A 57 20.36 0.64 -12.36
CA GLN A 57 21.19 0.49 -13.57
C GLN A 57 22.65 0.93 -13.36
N LYS A 58 22.88 1.96 -12.54
CA LYS A 58 24.23 2.45 -12.21
C LYS A 58 24.93 1.64 -11.11
N GLY A 59 24.26 0.64 -10.52
CA GLY A 59 24.78 -0.14 -9.40
C GLY A 59 24.86 0.65 -8.08
N PHE A 60 24.17 1.78 -8.00
CA PHE A 60 24.12 2.62 -6.80
C PHE A 60 23.13 2.09 -5.77
N TYR A 61 22.11 1.38 -6.24
CA TYR A 61 21.08 0.77 -5.41
C TYR A 61 20.96 -0.72 -5.74
N GLN A 62 20.83 -1.56 -4.71
CA GLN A 62 20.54 -2.98 -4.86
C GLN A 62 19.16 -3.23 -4.26
N PRO A 63 18.12 -3.51 -5.08
CA PRO A 63 16.80 -3.80 -4.55
C PRO A 63 16.84 -5.05 -3.67
N ALA A 64 15.86 -5.17 -2.77
CA ALA A 64 15.62 -6.41 -2.07
C ALA A 64 15.43 -7.55 -3.09
N GLN A 65 16.00 -8.71 -2.80
CA GLN A 65 15.78 -9.89 -3.64
C GLN A 65 14.28 -10.18 -3.71
N GLN A 66 13.79 -10.54 -4.90
CA GLN A 66 12.43 -11.02 -5.03
C GLN A 66 12.23 -12.23 -4.10
N ALA A 67 11.12 -12.24 -3.37
CA ALA A 67 10.77 -13.40 -2.54
C ALA A 67 10.61 -14.65 -3.41
N ASP A 68 10.91 -15.82 -2.85
CA ASP A 68 10.74 -17.08 -3.57
C ASP A 68 9.25 -17.24 -3.95
N PRO A 69 8.92 -17.60 -5.20
CA PRO A 69 7.54 -17.84 -5.61
C PRO A 69 6.77 -18.80 -4.69
N LYS A 70 7.46 -19.76 -4.06
CA LYS A 70 6.86 -20.67 -3.08
C LYS A 70 6.41 -19.94 -1.82
N ASP A 71 7.21 -19.03 -1.29
CA ASP A 71 6.87 -18.23 -0.12
C ASP A 71 5.68 -17.31 -0.43
N ILE A 72 5.66 -16.71 -1.62
CA ILE A 72 4.53 -15.90 -2.10
C ILE A 72 3.24 -16.74 -2.13
N GLN A 73 3.31 -17.95 -2.68
CA GLN A 73 2.14 -18.84 -2.78
C GLN A 73 1.67 -19.30 -1.40
N GLN A 74 2.59 -19.63 -0.50
CA GLN A 74 2.29 -20.04 0.87
C GLN A 74 1.58 -18.91 1.65
N ILE A 75 2.11 -17.68 1.61
CA ILE A 75 1.51 -16.53 2.29
C ILE A 75 0.14 -16.20 1.71
N LYS A 76 -0.01 -16.25 0.37
CA LYS A 76 -1.33 -16.07 -0.28
C LYS A 76 -2.35 -17.11 0.19
N SER A 77 -1.97 -18.38 0.28
CA SER A 77 -2.84 -19.45 0.78
C SER A 77 -3.21 -19.25 2.26
N GLN A 78 -2.29 -18.78 3.09
CA GLN A 78 -2.56 -18.46 4.49
C GLN A 78 -3.55 -17.28 4.64
N LEU A 79 -3.37 -16.22 3.84
CA LEU A 79 -4.23 -15.04 3.88
C LEU A 79 -5.65 -15.32 3.33
N SER A 80 -5.75 -16.13 2.28
CA SER A 80 -7.05 -16.54 1.72
C SER A 80 -7.78 -17.57 2.58
N GLY A 81 -7.05 -18.39 3.36
CA GLY A 81 -7.63 -19.40 4.24
C GLY A 81 -8.29 -18.82 5.51
N ASP A 82 -7.83 -17.66 5.98
CA ASP A 82 -8.32 -17.02 7.21
C ASP A 82 -9.60 -16.17 6.99
N MET A 83 -9.96 -15.87 5.74
CA MET A 83 -11.15 -15.08 5.39
C MET A 83 -12.42 -15.93 5.11
N GLY A 84 -12.37 -17.24 5.37
CA GLY A 84 -13.49 -18.19 5.13
C GLY A 84 -14.31 -18.58 6.36
N GLY A 85 -14.02 -18.02 7.54
CA GLY A 85 -14.50 -18.52 8.84
C GLY A 85 -15.69 -17.80 9.49
N ILE A 86 -16.44 -16.94 8.79
CA ILE A 86 -17.72 -16.39 9.30
C ILE A 86 -18.87 -16.99 8.49
N SER A 87 -19.05 -18.31 8.58
CA SER A 87 -20.31 -18.97 8.23
C SER A 87 -21.23 -18.89 9.45
N GLY A 88 -21.92 -17.75 9.57
CA GLY A 88 -23.05 -17.60 10.49
C GLY A 88 -24.08 -18.70 10.20
N THR A 89 -24.22 -19.61 11.15
CA THR A 89 -25.14 -20.74 11.13
C THR A 89 -26.58 -20.22 11.27
N GLY A 90 -27.19 -19.83 10.16
CA GLY A 90 -28.62 -19.51 10.09
C GLY A 90 -29.44 -20.79 10.08
N ALA A 91 -29.63 -21.40 11.25
CA ALA A 91 -30.48 -22.56 11.42
C ALA A 91 -31.94 -22.20 11.04
N GLU A 92 -32.44 -22.86 10.00
CA GLU A 92 -33.86 -22.97 9.71
C GLU A 92 -34.61 -23.48 10.95
N MET A 93 -35.48 -22.64 11.53
CA MET A 93 -36.56 -23.12 12.38
C MET A 93 -37.89 -22.80 11.71
N SER A 94 -38.43 -23.86 11.11
CA SER A 94 -39.80 -23.98 10.62
C SER A 94 -40.82 -23.78 11.74
N GLY A 95 -41.73 -22.83 11.54
CA GLY A 95 -43.15 -22.88 11.91
C GLY A 95 -43.55 -23.06 13.37
N ARG A 96 -44.16 -22.02 13.95
CA ARG A 96 -45.53 -22.01 14.53
C ARG A 96 -45.75 -20.73 15.36
N GLY A 97 -46.92 -20.12 15.16
CA GLY A 97 -47.59 -19.37 16.22
C GLY A 97 -47.82 -17.89 15.93
N ARG A 98 -49.02 -17.58 15.41
CA ARG A 98 -49.77 -16.37 15.76
C ARG A 98 -49.63 -16.10 17.26
N MET A 99 -49.44 -14.85 17.64
CA MET A 99 -50.23 -14.25 18.72
C MET A 99 -50.22 -12.74 18.57
N ASP A 100 -51.43 -12.24 18.38
CA ASP A 100 -51.85 -10.86 18.34
C ASP A 100 -51.61 -10.21 19.71
N TRP A 101 -51.08 -8.97 19.71
CA TRP A 101 -51.54 -7.76 20.43
C TRP A 101 -50.63 -6.59 20.06
#